data_AF-A0A919R750-F1
#
_entry.id   AF-A0A919R750-F1
#
_cell.length_a   1.000
_cell.length_b   1.000
_cell.length_c   1.000
_cell.angle_alpha   90.00
_cell.angle_beta   90.00
_cell.angle_gamma   90.00
#
_symmetry.space_group_name_H-M   'P 1'
#
loop_
_entity.id
_entity.type
_entity.pdbx_description
1 polymer ?
#
loop_
_entity_poly.entity_id
_entity_poly.type
_entity_poly.pdbx_seq_one_letter_code
_entity_poly.pdbx_strand_id
1 'polypeptide(L)'
;MTSARPAPVDRPDRAGDDGAEAYLAARVLDALLREDYGGLASRVTREAHQVRLALPGGRRVRLAPGGLFQDFAVAPGEAPALAEVLGALAELAGPRDAAGVAAFTEECRAALRAERLHRAHRAAVAARLRTAPALIAYESLAAFLDHPVYPTSRARPGLTDRQLVAHAPEFAPAFPLRWAAVPAGRVVAHGRTPEWWPAAAGDGDPLFPVHPLTVDAVRAIPGVRILPEPHLTVRPTLSMRTVAVDGRTHLKLPLATSTLGARNRRSIRPGTLDDGALAEVLLDRVLAREPDLPVLVADERTYAHAGDEHLAWMVRRLPPGDIVPVAALLAPAPGPPGARVLDQVAARHRGGDARALLAEYLKLLFGWNVRLFVRYGIALEAHQQNLALVFGPDGAPAMRLLVKDNDGLLISPGRLLGAGLPVPAFTDRRLFTADPHALADVFVTITLHLAAAAVAFGAGHGDLVAPALAGALAGYGDHPMARLLRARTLEAARLVGKSMVTAGTLADRSLIAADVNKHYGTSGPNYLRRPPAGRTGP
;
A
#
# COMPACT_ATOMS: atom_id res chain seq x y z
N MET A 1 -21.67 22.54 -16.41
CA MET A 1 -20.63 22.23 -17.42
C MET A 1 -19.61 21.29 -16.82
N THR A 2 -19.49 20.11 -17.44
CA THR A 2 -18.64 18.95 -17.11
C THR A 2 -18.57 18.54 -15.64
N SER A 3 -19.54 17.70 -15.26
CA SER A 3 -19.42 16.71 -14.18
C SER A 3 -18.01 16.13 -14.19
N ALA A 4 -17.22 16.46 -13.16
CA ALA A 4 -15.98 15.78 -12.87
C ALA A 4 -16.34 14.39 -12.34
N ARG A 5 -16.72 13.49 -13.26
CA ARG A 5 -16.51 12.06 -13.03
C ARG A 5 -15.03 11.94 -12.64
N PRO A 6 -14.65 11.28 -11.52
CA PRO A 6 -13.30 10.78 -11.43
C PRO A 6 -13.08 10.02 -12.72
N ALA A 7 -12.05 10.40 -13.50
CA ALA A 7 -11.75 9.74 -14.74
C ALA A 7 -11.82 8.23 -14.44
N PRO A 8 -12.57 7.44 -15.23
CA PRO A 8 -12.39 6.00 -15.11
C PRO A 8 -10.88 5.80 -15.22
N VAL A 9 -10.32 4.97 -14.34
CA VAL A 9 -9.03 4.35 -14.61
C VAL A 9 -9.25 3.34 -15.75
N ASP A 10 -9.92 3.77 -16.82
CA ASP A 10 -9.82 3.15 -18.13
C ASP A 10 -8.40 3.47 -18.53
N ARG A 11 -7.53 2.50 -18.25
CA ARG A 11 -6.28 2.40 -18.98
C ARG A 11 -6.62 2.56 -20.45
N PRO A 12 -5.80 3.28 -21.21
CA PRO A 12 -5.80 3.07 -22.64
C PRO A 12 -5.17 1.68 -22.88
N ASP A 13 -5.92 0.62 -22.56
CA ASP A 13 -5.63 -0.77 -22.98
C ASP A 13 -5.61 -0.89 -24.52
N ARG A 14 -5.98 0.20 -25.22
CA ARG A 14 -5.98 0.36 -26.67
C ARG A 14 -4.87 1.27 -27.21
N ALA A 15 -4.08 1.94 -26.38
CA ALA A 15 -2.95 2.72 -26.88
C ALA A 15 -1.68 1.88 -26.88
N GLY A 16 -0.93 1.92 -27.99
CA GLY A 16 0.35 1.24 -28.14
C GLY A 16 1.41 1.71 -27.14
N ASP A 17 2.68 1.40 -27.43
CA ASP A 17 3.80 1.73 -26.52
C ASP A 17 3.87 3.22 -26.16
N ASP A 18 3.54 4.11 -27.10
CA ASP A 18 3.50 5.57 -26.89
C ASP A 18 2.46 5.98 -25.83
N GLY A 19 1.34 5.24 -25.74
CA GLY A 19 0.31 5.49 -24.74
C GLY A 19 0.70 5.04 -23.33
N ALA A 20 1.53 4.00 -23.20
CA ALA A 20 2.10 3.59 -21.90
C ALA A 20 3.02 4.68 -21.35
N GLU A 21 3.88 5.21 -22.21
CA GLU A 21 4.84 6.23 -21.83
C GLU A 21 4.14 7.54 -21.43
N ALA A 22 3.22 8.03 -22.27
CA ALA A 22 2.46 9.25 -21.98
C ALA A 22 1.65 9.14 -20.67
N TYR A 23 1.06 7.97 -20.41
CA TYR A 23 0.35 7.71 -19.15
C TYR A 23 1.30 7.79 -17.94
N LEU A 24 2.46 7.13 -18.01
CA LEU A 24 3.45 7.17 -16.94
C LEU A 24 3.99 8.59 -16.73
N ALA A 25 4.31 9.31 -17.81
CA ALA A 25 4.81 10.68 -17.75
C ALA A 25 3.80 11.62 -17.10
N ALA A 26 2.52 11.53 -17.46
CA ALA A 26 1.45 12.30 -16.82
C ALA A 26 1.36 11.98 -15.32
N ARG A 27 1.42 10.70 -14.94
CA ARG A 27 1.39 10.27 -13.54
C ARG A 27 2.59 10.77 -12.73
N VAL A 28 3.79 10.74 -13.31
CA VAL A 28 5.00 11.27 -12.68
C VAL A 28 4.84 12.78 -12.47
N LEU A 29 4.40 13.50 -13.50
CA LEU A 29 4.22 14.95 -13.41
C LEU A 29 3.14 15.34 -12.38
N ASP A 30 2.03 14.61 -12.34
CA ASP A 30 0.99 14.77 -11.32
C ASP A 30 1.53 14.58 -9.89
N ALA A 31 2.36 13.55 -9.70
CA ALA A 31 2.95 13.29 -8.39
C ALA A 31 3.93 14.40 -7.98
N LEU A 32 4.78 14.86 -8.89
CA LEU A 32 5.71 15.97 -8.64
C LEU A 32 4.97 17.27 -8.33
N LEU A 33 3.89 17.57 -9.07
CA LEU A 33 3.06 18.75 -8.84
C LEU A 33 2.33 18.67 -7.49
N ARG A 34 1.74 17.51 -7.15
CA ARG A 34 1.07 17.31 -5.86
C ARG A 34 2.01 17.44 -4.68
N GLU A 35 3.25 16.99 -4.85
CA GLU A 35 4.27 17.08 -3.82
C GLU A 35 5.02 18.43 -3.81
N ASP A 36 4.67 19.33 -4.72
CA ASP A 36 5.32 20.63 -4.95
C ASP A 36 6.85 20.54 -5.07
N TYR A 37 7.34 19.46 -5.69
CA TYR A 37 8.77 19.27 -5.86
C TYR A 37 9.36 20.40 -6.72
N GLY A 38 10.44 21.02 -6.26
CA GLY A 38 11.09 22.13 -6.98
C GLY A 38 10.19 23.37 -7.16
N GLY A 39 9.14 23.52 -6.36
CA GLY A 39 8.21 24.65 -6.44
C GLY A 39 7.31 24.62 -7.69
N LEU A 40 7.03 23.44 -8.24
CA LEU A 40 6.18 23.26 -9.43
C LEU A 40 4.81 23.93 -9.30
N ALA A 41 4.22 23.99 -8.11
CA ALA A 41 2.92 24.63 -7.90
C ALA A 41 2.95 26.13 -8.25
N SER A 42 4.08 26.81 -8.01
CA SER A 42 4.26 28.23 -8.36
C SER A 42 4.32 28.48 -9.87
N ARG A 43 4.55 27.43 -10.66
CA ARG A 43 4.64 27.47 -12.13
C ARG A 43 3.31 27.18 -12.82
N VAL A 44 2.23 27.03 -12.04
CA VAL A 44 0.88 26.87 -12.56
C VAL A 44 0.30 28.25 -12.90
N THR A 45 0.06 28.48 -14.18
CA THR A 45 -0.52 29.72 -14.71
C THR A 45 -1.98 29.53 -15.11
N ARG A 46 -2.81 30.54 -14.86
CA ARG A 46 -4.20 30.61 -15.35
C ARG A 46 -4.25 31.58 -16.52
N GLU A 47 -4.58 31.06 -17.70
CA GLU A 47 -4.70 31.84 -18.93
C GLU A 47 -6.10 31.68 -19.50
N ALA A 48 -6.90 32.74 -19.47
CA ALA A 48 -8.30 32.73 -19.88
C ALA A 48 -9.07 31.55 -19.22
N HIS A 49 -9.54 30.59 -20.03
CA HIS A 49 -10.29 29.40 -19.59
C HIS A 49 -9.43 28.13 -19.43
N GLN A 50 -8.09 28.26 -19.41
CA GLN A 50 -7.18 27.12 -19.31
C GLN A 50 -6.20 27.30 -18.15
N VAL A 51 -5.90 26.20 -17.46
CA VAL A 51 -4.83 26.11 -16.48
C VAL A 51 -3.67 25.37 -17.12
N ARG A 52 -2.44 25.89 -16.97
CA ARG A 52 -1.24 25.31 -17.59
C ARG A 52 -0.10 25.25 -16.58
N LEU A 53 0.70 24.20 -16.66
CA LEU A 53 1.98 24.09 -15.97
C LEU A 53 3.10 24.45 -16.95
N ALA A 54 3.92 25.43 -16.59
CA ALA A 54 5.13 25.76 -17.33
C ALA A 54 6.31 24.94 -16.79
N LEU A 55 6.81 24.01 -17.60
CA LEU A 55 8.01 23.26 -17.29
C LEU A 55 9.26 24.08 -17.66
N PRO A 56 10.39 23.88 -16.97
CA PRO A 56 11.70 24.24 -17.49
C PRO A 56 11.89 23.73 -18.93
N GLY A 57 12.64 24.46 -19.75
CA GLY A 57 12.74 24.21 -21.19
C GLY A 57 11.56 24.72 -22.04
N GLY A 58 10.57 25.38 -21.44
CA GLY A 58 9.51 26.12 -22.16
C GLY A 58 8.27 25.30 -22.55
N ARG A 59 8.25 23.98 -22.27
CA ARG A 59 7.07 23.14 -22.49
C ARG A 59 5.92 23.58 -21.58
N ARG A 60 4.72 23.70 -22.15
CA ARG A 60 3.49 24.09 -21.42
C ARG A 60 2.48 22.95 -21.46
N VAL A 61 2.23 22.32 -20.31
CA VAL A 61 1.30 21.20 -20.19
C VAL A 61 -0.06 21.72 -19.73
N ARG A 62 -1.15 21.34 -20.41
CA ARG A 62 -2.50 21.71 -20.00
C ARG A 62 -2.90 20.91 -18.75
N LEU A 63 -3.48 21.58 -17.77
CA LEU A 63 -4.02 20.97 -16.56
C LEU A 63 -5.56 21.02 -16.58
N ALA A 64 -6.16 20.01 -15.98
CA ALA A 64 -7.57 19.98 -15.62
C ALA A 64 -7.71 20.07 -14.09
N PRO A 65 -8.91 20.41 -13.57
CA PRO A 65 -9.20 20.22 -12.15
C PRO A 65 -8.82 18.79 -11.74
N GLY A 66 -7.98 18.69 -10.72
CA GLY A 66 -7.55 17.43 -10.16
C GLY A 66 -8.69 16.70 -9.46
N GLY A 67 -8.40 15.47 -9.05
CA GLY A 67 -9.34 14.63 -8.32
C GLY A 67 -8.97 14.52 -6.85
N LEU A 68 -8.92 13.28 -6.39
CA LEU A 68 -8.46 12.93 -5.06
C LEU A 68 -6.99 13.39 -4.90
N PHE A 69 -6.65 13.98 -3.75
CA PHE A 69 -5.30 14.37 -3.31
C PHE A 69 -4.64 15.62 -3.94
N GLN A 70 -5.14 16.19 -5.03
CA GLN A 70 -4.49 17.33 -5.70
C GLN A 70 -5.48 18.26 -6.40
N ASP A 71 -5.15 19.56 -6.47
CA ASP A 71 -6.04 20.57 -7.08
C ASP A 71 -6.04 20.54 -8.61
N PHE A 72 -4.93 20.11 -9.22
CA PHE A 72 -4.75 20.02 -10.65
C PHE A 72 -4.08 18.70 -11.03
N ALA A 73 -4.40 18.21 -12.23
CA ALA A 73 -3.75 17.06 -12.85
C ALA A 73 -3.53 17.35 -14.34
N VAL A 74 -2.63 16.63 -14.99
CA VAL A 74 -2.46 16.66 -16.45
C VAL A 74 -3.81 16.41 -17.12
N ALA A 75 -4.20 17.30 -18.04
CA ALA A 75 -5.51 17.25 -18.67
C ALA A 75 -5.64 16.03 -19.59
N PRO A 76 -6.85 15.44 -19.71
CA PRO A 76 -7.11 14.42 -20.73
C PRO A 76 -6.68 14.88 -22.13
N GLY A 77 -6.05 13.99 -22.88
CA GLY A 77 -5.51 14.26 -24.21
C GLY A 77 -4.17 15.00 -24.24
N GLU A 78 -3.61 15.42 -23.11
CA GLU A 78 -2.19 15.77 -23.03
C GLU A 78 -1.34 14.49 -22.95
N ALA A 79 -0.27 14.45 -23.71
CA ALA A 79 0.67 13.35 -23.76
C ALA A 79 2.10 13.88 -23.61
N PRO A 80 2.51 14.31 -22.40
CA PRO A 80 3.90 14.69 -22.16
C PRO A 80 4.81 13.48 -22.38
N ALA A 81 5.98 13.68 -22.97
CA ALA A 81 6.96 12.62 -23.09
C ALA A 81 7.68 12.40 -21.74
N LEU A 82 8.07 11.17 -21.43
CA LEU A 82 8.76 10.89 -20.17
C LEU A 82 10.10 11.61 -20.10
N ALA A 83 10.82 11.69 -21.23
CA ALA A 83 12.08 12.43 -21.33
C ALA A 83 11.92 13.93 -21.02
N GLU A 84 10.83 14.56 -21.45
CA GLU A 84 10.54 15.97 -21.16
C GLU A 84 10.32 16.18 -19.65
N VAL A 85 9.52 15.31 -19.03
CA VAL A 85 9.23 15.39 -17.58
C VAL A 85 10.49 15.17 -16.75
N LEU A 86 11.32 14.20 -17.13
CA LEU A 86 12.58 13.91 -16.43
C LEU A 86 13.65 14.99 -16.65
N GLY A 87 13.70 15.59 -17.83
CA GLY A 87 14.56 16.75 -18.10
C GLY A 87 14.16 17.95 -17.23
N ALA A 88 12.86 18.26 -17.18
CA ALA A 88 12.32 19.28 -16.29
C ALA A 88 12.63 19.00 -14.81
N LEU A 89 12.50 17.75 -14.37
CA LEU A 89 12.84 17.33 -13.01
C LEU A 89 14.32 17.59 -12.68
N ALA A 90 15.23 17.26 -13.61
CA ALA A 90 16.66 17.48 -13.43
C ALA A 90 17.02 18.98 -13.36
N GLU A 91 16.37 19.83 -14.17
CA GLU A 91 16.57 21.29 -14.12
C GLU A 91 16.04 21.93 -12.82
N LEU A 92 14.97 21.37 -12.24
CA LEU A 92 14.38 21.87 -10.99
C LEU A 92 15.15 21.41 -9.74
N ALA A 93 15.88 20.32 -9.84
CA ALA A 93 16.53 19.72 -8.68
C ALA A 93 17.73 20.54 -8.22
N GLY A 94 17.81 20.77 -6.91
CA GLY A 94 19.02 21.31 -6.30
C GLY A 94 20.18 20.31 -6.39
N PRO A 95 21.45 20.74 -6.29
CA PRO A 95 22.61 19.85 -6.39
C PRO A 95 22.59 18.67 -5.40
N ARG A 96 21.96 18.84 -4.23
CA ARG A 96 21.83 17.81 -3.20
C ARG A 96 20.90 16.66 -3.61
N ASP A 97 19.92 16.93 -4.48
CA ASP A 97 18.92 15.94 -4.90
C ASP A 97 19.34 15.19 -6.17
N ALA A 98 20.49 15.53 -6.78
CA ALA A 98 20.93 14.97 -8.06
C ALA A 98 21.00 13.43 -8.07
N ALA A 99 21.49 12.81 -6.98
CA ALA A 99 21.53 11.36 -6.85
C ALA A 99 20.13 10.74 -6.77
N GLY A 100 19.20 11.40 -6.07
CA GLY A 100 17.81 10.97 -5.98
C GLY A 100 17.06 11.10 -7.31
N VAL A 101 17.32 12.17 -8.07
CA VAL A 101 16.78 12.35 -9.42
C VAL A 101 17.29 11.27 -10.38
N ALA A 102 18.57 10.95 -10.33
CA ALA A 102 19.14 9.86 -11.13
C ALA A 102 18.48 8.51 -10.77
N ALA A 103 18.32 8.22 -9.47
CA ALA A 103 17.64 7.01 -9.02
C ALA A 103 16.16 6.96 -9.45
N PHE A 104 15.44 8.09 -9.39
CA PHE A 104 14.04 8.16 -9.81
C PHE A 104 13.88 8.05 -11.33
N THR A 105 14.85 8.53 -12.10
CA THR A 105 14.91 8.34 -13.56
C THR A 105 14.99 6.86 -13.92
N GLU A 106 15.86 6.10 -13.25
CA GLU A 106 15.92 4.63 -13.39
C GLU A 106 14.62 3.95 -12.94
N GLU A 107 14.02 4.45 -11.86
CA GLU A 107 12.74 3.96 -11.36
C GLU A 107 11.62 4.14 -12.39
N CYS A 108 11.56 5.29 -13.08
CA CYS A 108 10.60 5.55 -14.15
C CYS A 108 10.82 4.61 -15.34
N ARG A 109 12.07 4.37 -15.74
CA ARG A 109 12.41 3.42 -16.81
C ARG A 109 11.99 2.00 -16.45
N ALA A 110 12.25 1.58 -15.21
CA ALA A 110 11.83 0.27 -14.70
C ALA A 110 10.29 0.12 -14.67
N ALA A 111 9.56 1.18 -14.29
CA ALA A 111 8.09 1.18 -14.32
C ALA A 111 7.53 1.06 -15.75
N LEU A 112 8.10 1.79 -16.71
CA LEU A 112 7.68 1.71 -18.12
C LEU A 112 7.93 0.32 -18.71
N ARG A 113 9.10 -0.26 -18.43
CA ARG A 113 9.43 -1.64 -18.80
C ARG A 113 8.44 -2.65 -18.22
N ALA A 114 8.11 -2.52 -16.92
CA ALA A 114 7.14 -3.39 -16.27
C ALA A 114 5.74 -3.27 -16.90
N GLU A 115 5.28 -2.06 -17.23
CA GLU A 115 4.01 -1.83 -17.94
C GLU A 115 3.97 -2.59 -19.27
N ARG A 116 5.03 -2.48 -20.09
CA ARG A 116 5.14 -3.20 -21.36
C ARG A 116 5.10 -4.71 -21.16
N LEU A 117 5.80 -5.21 -20.14
CA LEU A 117 5.83 -6.63 -19.81
C LEU A 117 4.46 -7.16 -19.35
N HIS A 118 3.72 -6.37 -18.57
CA HIS A 118 2.35 -6.72 -18.14
C HIS A 118 1.41 -6.85 -19.33
N ARG A 119 1.48 -5.91 -20.29
CA ARG A 119 0.66 -5.96 -21.52
C ARG A 119 0.98 -7.20 -22.34
N ALA A 120 2.26 -7.48 -22.57
CA ALA A 120 2.71 -8.63 -23.34
C ALA A 120 2.23 -9.97 -22.75
N HIS A 121 2.09 -10.07 -21.42
CA HIS A 121 1.72 -11.32 -20.75
C HIS A 121 0.25 -11.40 -20.34
N ARG A 122 -0.56 -10.35 -20.56
CA ARG A 122 -1.92 -10.24 -20.01
C ARG A 122 -2.80 -11.46 -20.31
N ALA A 123 -2.80 -11.94 -21.56
CA ALA A 123 -3.62 -13.08 -21.96
C ALA A 123 -3.19 -14.38 -21.25
N ALA A 124 -1.87 -14.62 -21.16
CA ALA A 124 -1.32 -15.77 -20.46
C ALA A 124 -1.62 -15.73 -18.95
N VAL A 125 -1.52 -14.55 -18.33
CA VAL A 125 -1.87 -14.37 -16.93
C VAL A 125 -3.37 -14.61 -16.70
N ALA A 126 -4.24 -14.00 -17.51
CA ALA A 126 -5.68 -14.23 -17.42
C ALA A 126 -6.04 -15.72 -17.50
N ALA A 127 -5.34 -16.49 -18.34
CA ALA A 127 -5.51 -17.94 -18.41
C ALA A 127 -5.10 -18.66 -17.12
N ARG A 128 -3.96 -18.29 -16.51
CA ARG A 128 -3.50 -18.86 -15.23
C ARG A 128 -4.44 -18.53 -14.07
N LEU A 129 -4.98 -17.32 -14.04
CA LEU A 129 -5.86 -16.87 -12.95
C LEU A 129 -7.18 -17.64 -12.88
N ARG A 130 -7.63 -18.26 -13.98
CA ARG A 130 -8.84 -19.11 -13.98
C ARG A 130 -8.72 -20.35 -13.11
N THR A 131 -7.51 -20.84 -12.87
CA THR A 131 -7.25 -22.05 -12.07
C THR A 131 -6.46 -21.76 -10.80
N ALA A 132 -6.12 -20.49 -10.54
CA ALA A 132 -5.43 -20.09 -9.33
C ALA A 132 -6.37 -20.13 -8.12
N PRO A 133 -5.86 -20.42 -6.91
CA PRO A 133 -6.63 -20.23 -5.68
C PRO A 133 -7.17 -18.79 -5.60
N ALA A 134 -8.42 -18.62 -5.13
CA ALA A 134 -9.13 -17.33 -5.18
C ALA A 134 -8.33 -16.17 -4.57
N LEU A 135 -7.73 -16.37 -3.38
CA LEU A 135 -6.90 -15.36 -2.73
C LEU A 135 -5.71 -14.94 -3.61
N ILE A 136 -5.00 -15.90 -4.22
CA ILE A 136 -3.88 -15.60 -5.14
C ILE A 136 -4.36 -14.89 -6.40
N ALA A 137 -5.55 -15.26 -6.90
CA ALA A 137 -6.14 -14.56 -8.03
C ALA A 137 -6.39 -13.08 -7.70
N TYR A 138 -6.95 -12.79 -6.53
CA TYR A 138 -7.15 -11.40 -6.07
C TYR A 138 -5.85 -10.64 -5.86
N GLU A 139 -4.84 -11.26 -5.24
CA GLU A 139 -3.52 -10.64 -5.05
C GLU A 139 -2.84 -10.31 -6.39
N SER A 140 -2.96 -11.20 -7.38
CA SER A 140 -2.41 -10.98 -8.72
C SER A 140 -3.19 -9.90 -9.48
N LEU A 141 -4.52 -9.89 -9.39
CA LEU A 141 -5.38 -8.84 -9.98
C LEU A 141 -5.11 -7.46 -9.34
N ALA A 142 -4.94 -7.39 -8.03
CA ALA A 142 -4.55 -6.17 -7.34
C ALA A 142 -3.20 -5.64 -7.83
N ALA A 143 -2.26 -6.53 -8.16
CA ALA A 143 -0.94 -6.16 -8.66
C ALA A 143 -1.00 -5.55 -10.09
N PHE A 144 -2.09 -5.75 -10.82
CA PHE A 144 -2.35 -4.99 -12.04
C PHE A 144 -2.77 -3.55 -11.77
N LEU A 145 -3.18 -3.14 -10.57
CA LEU A 145 -3.53 -1.75 -10.28
C LEU A 145 -2.29 -0.95 -9.90
N ASP A 146 -2.30 0.33 -10.25
CA ASP A 146 -1.24 1.24 -9.81
C ASP A 146 -1.53 1.79 -8.41
N HIS A 147 -0.48 2.15 -7.68
CA HIS A 147 -0.65 2.77 -6.37
C HIS A 147 -1.37 4.12 -6.51
N PRO A 148 -2.35 4.46 -5.65
CA PRO A 148 -3.19 5.66 -5.82
C PRO A 148 -2.40 6.97 -5.94
N VAL A 149 -1.28 7.09 -5.20
CA VAL A 149 -0.46 8.30 -5.18
C VAL A 149 0.96 8.09 -5.71
N TYR A 150 1.44 6.86 -5.90
CA TYR A 150 2.84 6.63 -6.26
C TYR A 150 2.95 6.25 -7.74
N PRO A 151 3.61 7.06 -8.60
CA PRO A 151 3.49 6.97 -10.06
C PRO A 151 4.21 5.76 -10.66
N THR A 152 5.31 5.33 -10.04
CA THR A 152 6.19 4.26 -10.50
C THR A 152 5.97 2.97 -9.69
N SER A 153 4.74 2.69 -9.25
CA SER A 153 4.44 1.58 -8.32
C SER A 153 4.80 0.18 -8.83
N ARG A 154 5.01 0.05 -10.14
CA ARG A 154 5.43 -1.19 -10.81
C ARG A 154 6.93 -1.34 -10.95
N ALA A 155 7.70 -0.33 -10.57
CA ALA A 155 9.15 -0.42 -10.60
C ALA A 155 9.64 -1.45 -9.59
N ARG A 156 10.57 -2.31 -10.04
CA ARG A 156 11.42 -3.16 -9.19
C ARG A 156 12.87 -3.02 -9.66
N PRO A 157 13.56 -1.93 -9.28
CA PRO A 157 14.93 -1.70 -9.69
C PRO A 157 15.83 -2.90 -9.35
N GLY A 158 16.76 -3.20 -10.25
CA GLY A 158 17.67 -4.33 -10.12
C GLY A 158 17.13 -5.69 -10.60
N LEU A 159 15.85 -5.80 -10.96
CA LEU A 159 15.28 -7.04 -11.49
C LEU A 159 15.21 -7.06 -13.02
N THR A 160 15.49 -8.22 -13.61
CA THR A 160 15.34 -8.51 -15.04
C THR A 160 13.91 -8.92 -15.40
N ASP A 161 13.52 -8.84 -16.67
CA ASP A 161 12.20 -9.26 -17.15
C ASP A 161 11.93 -10.73 -16.82
N ARG A 162 12.94 -11.59 -17.01
CA ARG A 162 12.83 -13.01 -16.66
C ARG A 162 12.56 -13.21 -15.17
N GLN A 163 13.23 -12.45 -14.31
CA GLN A 163 13.00 -12.51 -12.86
C GLN A 163 11.61 -11.99 -12.48
N LEU A 164 11.13 -10.93 -13.13
CA LEU A 164 9.78 -10.42 -12.94
C LEU A 164 8.73 -11.47 -13.34
N VAL A 165 8.82 -12.03 -14.54
CA VAL A 165 7.90 -13.08 -15.00
C VAL A 165 7.91 -14.30 -14.08
N ALA A 166 9.07 -14.67 -13.55
CA ALA A 166 9.22 -15.85 -12.70
C ALA A 166 8.76 -15.65 -11.24
N HIS A 167 8.73 -14.41 -10.72
CA HIS A 167 8.57 -14.18 -9.28
C HIS A 167 7.61 -13.05 -8.89
N ALA A 168 7.19 -12.17 -9.80
CA ALA A 168 6.32 -11.05 -9.46
C ALA A 168 4.82 -11.44 -9.55
N PRO A 169 3.96 -10.94 -8.64
CA PRO A 169 2.56 -11.35 -8.54
C PRO A 169 1.73 -11.06 -9.80
N GLU A 170 2.11 -10.07 -10.60
CA GLU A 170 1.39 -9.71 -11.84
C GLU A 170 1.43 -10.80 -12.90
N PHE A 171 2.35 -11.75 -12.78
CA PHE A 171 2.49 -12.87 -13.72
C PHE A 171 1.85 -14.17 -13.21
N ALA A 172 1.30 -14.14 -11.99
CA ALA A 172 0.76 -15.28 -11.26
C ALA A 172 1.67 -16.53 -11.29
N PRO A 173 2.98 -16.41 -10.99
CA PRO A 173 3.87 -17.56 -11.05
C PRO A 173 3.70 -18.46 -9.81
N ALA A 174 4.22 -19.68 -9.92
CA ALA A 174 4.54 -20.50 -8.77
C ALA A 174 6.02 -20.90 -8.90
N PHE A 175 6.76 -20.86 -7.79
CA PHE A 175 8.19 -21.18 -7.80
C PHE A 175 8.61 -21.83 -6.47
N PRO A 176 9.63 -22.70 -6.46
CA PRO A 176 10.12 -23.27 -5.22
C PRO A 176 11.06 -22.32 -4.49
N LEU A 177 11.02 -22.33 -3.16
CA LEU A 177 11.95 -21.53 -2.34
C LEU A 177 13.34 -22.16 -2.28
N ARG A 178 14.33 -21.32 -1.99
CA ARG A 178 15.68 -21.75 -1.58
C ARG A 178 15.75 -21.76 -0.06
N TRP A 179 16.77 -22.43 0.46
CA TRP A 179 16.94 -22.63 1.90
C TRP A 179 18.40 -22.41 2.27
N ALA A 180 18.63 -21.84 3.44
CA ALA A 180 19.96 -21.58 3.98
C ALA A 180 20.09 -22.21 5.37
N ALA A 181 21.18 -22.93 5.60
CA ALA A 181 21.60 -23.31 6.94
C ALA A 181 22.30 -22.12 7.59
N VAL A 182 21.84 -21.73 8.79
CA VAL A 182 22.31 -20.57 9.53
C VAL A 182 22.86 -21.03 10.88
N PRO A 183 24.04 -20.55 11.30
CA PRO A 183 24.64 -20.96 12.57
C PRO A 183 23.68 -20.73 13.75
N ALA A 184 23.38 -21.78 14.51
CA ALA A 184 22.40 -21.74 15.59
C ALA A 184 22.63 -20.60 16.61
N GLY A 185 23.89 -20.30 16.94
CA GLY A 185 24.26 -19.24 17.88
C GLY A 185 23.91 -17.80 17.44
N ARG A 186 23.45 -17.61 16.19
CA ARG A 186 23.01 -16.29 15.68
C ARG A 186 21.50 -16.15 15.61
N VAL A 187 20.75 -17.24 15.77
CA VAL A 187 19.32 -17.28 15.48
C VAL A 187 18.52 -16.85 16.70
N VAL A 188 17.66 -15.85 16.50
CA VAL A 188 16.56 -15.51 17.42
C VAL A 188 15.28 -15.96 16.75
N ALA A 189 14.49 -16.80 17.42
CA ALA A 189 13.28 -17.39 16.88
C ALA A 189 12.14 -17.34 17.91
N HIS A 190 10.94 -17.06 17.41
CA HIS A 190 9.70 -17.00 18.18
C HIS A 190 8.61 -17.84 17.52
N GLY A 191 7.85 -18.57 18.33
CA GLY A 191 6.84 -19.50 17.85
C GLY A 191 7.44 -20.82 17.31
N ARG A 192 6.57 -21.68 16.78
CA ARG A 192 6.97 -22.98 16.21
C ARG A 192 6.92 -22.90 14.69
N THR A 193 7.99 -23.37 14.03
CA THR A 193 7.99 -23.56 12.59
C THR A 193 6.89 -24.54 12.18
N PRO A 194 6.18 -24.28 11.07
CA PRO A 194 5.14 -25.20 10.56
C PRO A 194 5.68 -26.60 10.19
N GLU A 195 4.79 -27.58 10.07
CA GLU A 195 5.15 -28.97 9.74
C GLU A 195 5.79 -29.16 8.37
N TRP A 196 5.48 -28.27 7.41
CA TRP A 196 6.07 -28.29 6.07
C TRP A 196 7.50 -27.76 6.01
N TRP A 197 8.04 -27.26 7.13
CA TRP A 197 9.43 -26.80 7.21
C TRP A 197 10.37 -27.97 6.94
N PRO A 198 11.41 -27.80 6.11
CA PRO A 198 12.34 -28.88 5.82
C PRO A 198 13.10 -29.29 7.08
N ALA A 199 13.43 -30.58 7.15
CA ALA A 199 14.28 -31.11 8.21
C ALA A 199 15.64 -30.40 8.21
N ALA A 200 16.21 -30.21 9.40
CA ALA A 200 17.50 -29.53 9.56
C ALA A 200 18.60 -30.20 8.72
N ALA A 201 19.52 -29.40 8.18
CA ALA A 201 20.61 -29.91 7.38
C ALA A 201 21.76 -30.38 8.28
N GLY A 202 22.26 -31.61 8.08
CA GLY A 202 23.50 -32.11 8.70
C GLY A 202 23.56 -31.85 10.20
N ASP A 203 24.50 -30.98 10.62
CA ASP A 203 24.85 -30.62 12.01
C ASP A 203 23.72 -30.01 12.86
N GLY A 204 22.48 -29.96 12.34
CA GLY A 204 21.31 -29.48 13.08
C GLY A 204 21.11 -27.96 13.02
N ASP A 205 21.82 -27.26 12.13
CA ASP A 205 21.66 -25.81 11.95
C ASP A 205 20.22 -25.43 11.55
N PRO A 206 19.64 -24.37 12.17
CA PRO A 206 18.35 -23.85 11.77
C PRO A 206 18.29 -23.46 10.29
N LEU A 207 17.18 -23.80 9.65
CA LEU A 207 16.96 -23.49 8.24
C LEU A 207 16.12 -22.23 8.04
N PHE A 208 16.63 -21.34 7.19
CA PHE A 208 15.98 -20.11 6.78
C PHE A 208 15.48 -20.23 5.34
N PRO A 209 14.19 -19.97 5.06
CA PRO A 209 13.69 -19.84 3.71
C PRO A 209 14.26 -18.58 3.06
N VAL A 210 14.67 -18.71 1.80
CA VAL A 210 15.31 -17.66 1.01
C VAL A 210 14.55 -17.52 -0.29
N HIS A 211 14.07 -16.30 -0.57
CA HIS A 211 13.49 -15.99 -1.86
C HIS A 211 14.57 -16.18 -2.95
N PRO A 212 14.27 -16.83 -4.11
CA PRO A 212 15.28 -17.09 -5.14
C PRO A 212 16.09 -15.86 -5.59
N LEU A 213 15.43 -14.69 -5.64
CA LEU A 213 16.06 -13.41 -5.97
C LEU A 213 16.97 -12.81 -4.88
N THR A 214 17.03 -13.42 -3.69
CA THR A 214 17.84 -12.95 -2.54
C THR A 214 19.02 -13.89 -2.26
N VAL A 215 19.17 -14.97 -3.03
CA VAL A 215 20.21 -16.00 -2.81
C VAL A 215 21.62 -15.41 -2.79
N ASP A 216 21.94 -14.50 -3.71
CA ASP A 216 23.29 -13.94 -3.79
C ASP A 216 23.62 -13.05 -2.58
N ALA A 217 22.64 -12.27 -2.11
CA ALA A 217 22.78 -11.49 -0.89
C ALA A 217 23.00 -12.38 0.34
N VAL A 218 22.26 -13.49 0.44
CA VAL A 218 22.42 -14.45 1.56
C VAL A 218 23.74 -15.20 1.48
N ARG A 219 24.20 -15.57 0.28
CA ARG A 219 25.48 -16.28 0.08
C ARG A 219 26.69 -15.43 0.51
N ALA A 220 26.56 -14.10 0.46
CA ALA A 220 27.62 -13.19 0.91
C ALA A 220 27.76 -13.14 2.45
N ILE A 221 26.82 -13.72 3.22
CA ILE A 221 26.83 -13.64 4.68
C ILE A 221 27.76 -14.73 5.27
N PRO A 222 28.79 -14.36 6.07
CA PRO A 222 29.78 -15.31 6.57
C PRO A 222 29.15 -16.43 7.41
N GLY A 223 29.50 -17.69 7.11
CA GLY A 223 29.04 -18.86 7.85
C GLY A 223 27.63 -19.34 7.48
N VAL A 224 26.97 -18.73 6.50
CA VAL A 224 25.67 -19.18 5.99
C VAL A 224 25.86 -20.01 4.73
N ARG A 225 25.15 -21.13 4.64
CA ARG A 225 25.25 -22.07 3.51
C ARG A 225 23.91 -22.24 2.82
N ILE A 226 23.84 -21.85 1.55
CA ILE A 226 22.68 -22.14 0.69
C ILE A 226 22.64 -23.64 0.40
N LEU A 227 21.49 -24.27 0.66
CA LEU A 227 21.24 -25.67 0.35
C LEU A 227 21.05 -25.86 -1.17
N PRO A 228 21.54 -26.99 -1.72
CA PRO A 228 21.44 -27.25 -3.16
C PRO A 228 19.98 -27.42 -3.61
N GLU A 229 19.22 -28.21 -2.85
CA GLU A 229 17.84 -28.55 -3.20
C GLU A 229 16.86 -27.43 -2.84
N PRO A 230 16.03 -26.98 -3.80
CA PRO A 230 14.91 -26.11 -3.50
C PRO A 230 13.77 -26.93 -2.86
N HIS A 231 12.99 -26.31 -1.98
CA HIS A 231 11.86 -26.95 -1.30
C HIS A 231 10.73 -25.94 -1.11
N LEU A 232 9.49 -26.44 -1.09
CA LEU A 232 8.25 -25.66 -0.93
C LEU A 232 7.94 -24.76 -2.14
N THR A 233 6.99 -25.19 -2.98
CA THR A 233 6.44 -24.35 -4.06
C THR A 233 5.45 -23.35 -3.51
N VAL A 234 5.71 -22.06 -3.75
CA VAL A 234 4.93 -20.95 -3.22
C VAL A 234 4.42 -20.04 -4.34
N ARG A 235 3.48 -19.15 -4.02
CA ARG A 235 2.94 -18.13 -4.94
C ARG A 235 3.09 -16.74 -4.33
N PRO A 236 3.63 -15.75 -5.06
CA PRO A 236 3.80 -14.40 -4.52
C PRO A 236 2.44 -13.73 -4.31
N THR A 237 2.32 -12.95 -3.23
CA THR A 237 1.21 -12.03 -3.00
C THR A 237 1.59 -10.62 -3.47
N LEU A 238 0.71 -9.62 -3.32
CA LEU A 238 0.90 -8.25 -3.80
C LEU A 238 2.21 -7.59 -3.32
N SER A 239 2.76 -8.01 -2.17
CA SER A 239 4.04 -7.46 -1.68
C SER A 239 5.26 -8.02 -2.41
N MET A 240 5.06 -9.06 -3.24
CA MET A 240 6.06 -9.93 -3.89
C MET A 240 6.91 -10.74 -2.91
N ARG A 241 7.37 -10.12 -1.84
CA ARG A 241 8.21 -10.72 -0.79
C ARG A 241 7.43 -11.61 0.19
N THR A 242 6.12 -11.45 0.25
CA THR A 242 5.23 -12.37 0.96
C THR A 242 4.72 -13.38 -0.05
N VAL A 243 4.83 -14.65 0.29
CA VAL A 243 4.43 -15.77 -0.56
C VAL A 243 3.41 -16.63 0.16
N ALA A 244 2.35 -17.04 -0.51
CA ALA A 244 1.42 -18.02 0.01
C ALA A 244 1.99 -19.44 -0.14
N VAL A 245 1.94 -20.18 0.97
CA VAL A 245 2.30 -21.59 1.04
C VAL A 245 1.07 -22.44 0.75
N ASP A 246 -0.05 -22.07 1.36
CA ASP A 246 -1.36 -22.69 1.18
C ASP A 246 -2.46 -21.59 1.20
N GLY A 247 -3.73 -21.97 1.30
CA GLY A 247 -4.85 -21.02 1.29
C GLY A 247 -4.95 -20.10 2.52
N ARG A 248 -4.18 -20.36 3.58
CA ARG A 248 -4.26 -19.66 4.87
C ARG A 248 -2.90 -19.29 5.47
N THR A 249 -1.81 -19.89 4.99
CA THR A 249 -0.46 -19.65 5.51
C THR A 249 0.37 -18.90 4.50
N HIS A 250 0.90 -17.76 4.92
CA HIS A 250 1.83 -16.94 4.15
C HIS A 250 3.19 -16.88 4.85
N LEU A 251 4.24 -16.65 4.06
CA LEU A 251 5.61 -16.49 4.51
C LEU A 251 6.16 -15.16 3.97
N LYS A 252 6.53 -14.24 4.85
CA LYS A 252 7.16 -12.94 4.53
C LYS A 252 8.68 -13.11 4.58
N LEU A 253 9.32 -12.80 3.46
CA LEU A 253 10.75 -13.00 3.23
C LEU A 253 11.44 -11.68 2.88
N PRO A 254 12.76 -11.55 3.12
CA PRO A 254 13.57 -10.50 2.55
C PRO A 254 13.66 -10.64 1.02
N LEU A 255 13.50 -9.52 0.33
CA LEU A 255 13.68 -9.42 -1.12
C LEU A 255 14.72 -8.35 -1.45
N ALA A 256 15.76 -8.71 -2.21
CA ALA A 256 16.84 -7.82 -2.62
C ALA A 256 16.43 -6.83 -3.73
N THR A 257 15.39 -6.04 -3.48
CA THR A 257 14.92 -4.96 -4.35
C THR A 257 14.26 -3.86 -3.50
N SER A 258 13.87 -2.77 -4.13
CA SER A 258 13.06 -1.71 -3.55
C SER A 258 11.75 -1.57 -4.31
N THR A 259 10.69 -1.12 -3.63
CA THR A 259 9.43 -0.76 -4.30
C THR A 259 8.84 0.48 -3.64
N LEU A 260 8.11 1.30 -4.37
CA LEU A 260 7.58 2.58 -3.86
C LEU A 260 8.71 3.50 -3.36
N GLY A 261 9.78 3.57 -4.14
CA GLY A 261 10.94 4.41 -3.90
C GLY A 261 12.21 3.66 -3.57
N ALA A 262 13.35 4.20 -4.02
CA ALA A 262 14.65 3.55 -3.90
C ALA A 262 15.05 3.24 -2.45
N ARG A 263 14.60 4.08 -1.50
CA ARG A 263 14.89 3.91 -0.06
C ARG A 263 13.98 2.89 0.63
N ASN A 264 12.89 2.50 -0.01
CA ASN A 264 11.92 1.56 0.56
C ASN A 264 12.31 0.12 0.18
N ARG A 265 13.41 -0.34 0.81
CA ARG A 265 14.01 -1.65 0.60
C ARG A 265 13.09 -2.76 1.10
N ARG A 266 13.08 -3.88 0.39
CA ARG A 266 12.22 -5.04 0.70
C ARG A 266 12.94 -6.13 1.52
N SER A 267 14.10 -5.82 2.08
CA SER A 267 14.70 -6.53 3.21
C SER A 267 13.82 -6.42 4.48
N ILE A 268 14.15 -7.19 5.52
CA ILE A 268 13.45 -7.14 6.80
C ILE A 268 14.47 -6.80 7.88
N ARG A 269 14.31 -5.65 8.54
CA ARG A 269 15.18 -5.32 9.68
C ARG A 269 14.75 -6.18 10.88
N PRO A 270 15.65 -6.93 11.52
CA PRO A 270 15.31 -7.85 12.63
C PRO A 270 14.33 -7.29 13.66
N GLY A 271 14.62 -6.12 14.24
CA GLY A 271 13.76 -5.51 15.29
C GLY A 271 12.33 -5.15 14.85
N THR A 272 12.05 -5.09 13.55
CA THR A 272 10.67 -4.87 13.05
C THR A 272 9.75 -6.07 13.26
N LEU A 273 10.32 -7.27 13.39
CA LEU A 273 9.55 -8.48 13.68
C LEU A 273 9.09 -8.52 15.14
N ASP A 274 9.99 -8.17 16.07
CA ASP A 274 9.67 -8.05 17.49
C ASP A 274 8.59 -6.98 17.72
N ASP A 275 8.79 -5.80 17.11
CA ASP A 275 7.84 -4.70 17.21
C ASP A 275 6.48 -5.06 16.60
N GLY A 276 6.46 -5.76 15.46
CA GLY A 276 5.23 -6.25 14.83
C GLY A 276 4.47 -7.26 15.69
N ALA A 277 5.17 -8.17 16.39
CA ALA A 277 4.54 -9.11 17.30
C ALA A 277 3.99 -8.42 18.57
N LEU A 278 4.71 -7.44 19.11
CA LEU A 278 4.22 -6.62 20.23
C LEU A 278 3.02 -5.76 19.84
N ALA A 279 3.00 -5.26 18.60
CA ALA A 279 1.89 -4.54 18.01
C ALA A 279 0.64 -5.43 17.91
N GLU A 280 0.78 -6.66 17.42
CA GLU A 280 -0.31 -7.64 17.38
C GLU A 280 -0.90 -7.87 18.78
N VAL A 281 -0.05 -8.10 19.79
CA VAL A 281 -0.50 -8.29 21.18
C VAL A 281 -1.26 -7.07 21.70
N LEU A 282 -0.84 -5.86 21.34
CA LEU A 282 -1.57 -4.64 21.68
C LEU A 282 -2.96 -4.62 21.03
N LEU A 283 -3.07 -4.95 19.74
CA LEU A 283 -4.35 -4.97 19.04
C LEU A 283 -5.27 -6.07 19.58
N ASP A 284 -4.75 -7.25 19.92
CA ASP A 284 -5.49 -8.32 20.60
C ASP A 284 -6.09 -7.84 21.93
N ARG A 285 -5.33 -7.07 22.72
CA ARG A 285 -5.83 -6.47 23.98
C ARG A 285 -6.92 -5.42 23.76
N VAL A 286 -6.83 -4.64 22.67
CA VAL A 286 -7.90 -3.71 22.30
C VAL A 286 -9.16 -4.49 21.93
N LEU A 287 -9.06 -5.53 21.10
CA LEU A 287 -10.21 -6.34 20.68
C LEU A 287 -10.86 -7.06 21.86
N ALA A 288 -10.07 -7.53 22.83
CA ALA A 288 -10.62 -8.12 24.07
C ALA A 288 -11.47 -7.13 24.88
N ARG A 289 -11.24 -5.82 24.76
CA ARG A 289 -12.04 -4.75 25.38
C ARG A 289 -13.17 -4.24 24.50
N GLU A 290 -13.15 -4.58 23.23
CA GLU A 290 -14.09 -4.10 22.22
C GLU A 290 -14.66 -5.31 21.43
N PRO A 291 -15.28 -6.30 22.11
CA PRO A 291 -15.64 -7.59 21.51
C PRO A 291 -16.69 -7.47 20.38
N ASP A 292 -17.43 -6.36 20.33
CA ASP A 292 -18.45 -6.11 19.32
C ASP A 292 -17.87 -5.61 17.99
N LEU A 293 -16.57 -5.30 17.92
CA LEU A 293 -15.93 -4.85 16.69
C LEU A 293 -15.64 -6.06 15.79
N PRO A 294 -16.22 -6.13 14.57
CA PRO A 294 -16.03 -7.25 13.65
C PRO A 294 -14.69 -7.13 12.90
N VAL A 295 -13.59 -7.10 13.66
CA VAL A 295 -12.22 -6.95 13.19
C VAL A 295 -11.44 -8.22 13.54
N LEU A 296 -10.60 -8.65 12.61
CA LEU A 296 -9.65 -9.74 12.79
C LEU A 296 -8.24 -9.18 12.61
N VAL A 297 -7.30 -9.67 13.40
CA VAL A 297 -5.87 -9.39 13.22
C VAL A 297 -5.21 -10.70 12.80
N ALA A 298 -4.39 -10.66 11.75
CA ALA A 298 -3.65 -11.83 11.29
C ALA A 298 -2.58 -12.21 12.33
N ASP A 299 -2.39 -13.51 12.55
CA ASP A 299 -1.32 -14.01 13.42
C ASP A 299 0.01 -13.96 12.68
N GLU A 300 0.94 -13.15 13.20
CA GLU A 300 2.27 -12.86 12.67
C GLU A 300 3.36 -13.08 13.74
N ARG A 301 3.02 -13.73 14.85
CA ARG A 301 3.91 -13.92 16.02
C ARG A 301 4.96 -15.03 15.84
N THR A 302 4.93 -15.74 14.72
CA THR A 302 5.91 -16.80 14.41
C THR A 302 6.94 -16.27 13.42
N TYR A 303 8.16 -16.03 13.87
CA TYR A 303 9.23 -15.44 13.07
C TYR A 303 10.61 -15.86 13.56
N ALA A 304 11.64 -15.65 12.73
CA ALA A 304 13.02 -15.70 13.18
C ALA A 304 13.89 -14.73 12.39
N HIS A 305 15.03 -14.37 12.97
CA HIS A 305 16.08 -13.61 12.30
C HIS A 305 17.47 -14.04 12.79
N ALA A 306 18.51 -13.68 12.02
CA ALA A 306 19.92 -13.94 12.39
C ALA A 306 20.79 -12.68 12.44
N GLY A 307 20.17 -11.52 12.68
CA GLY A 307 20.84 -10.21 12.82
C GLY A 307 21.11 -9.49 11.49
N ASP A 308 21.01 -10.19 10.35
CA ASP A 308 21.12 -9.62 9.01
C ASP A 308 19.74 -9.37 8.38
N GLU A 309 19.60 -8.30 7.59
CA GLU A 309 18.32 -7.92 6.98
C GLU A 309 17.83 -8.85 5.86
N HIS A 310 18.72 -9.73 5.37
CA HIS A 310 18.43 -10.80 4.41
C HIS A 310 18.25 -12.17 5.07
N LEU A 311 18.47 -12.29 6.39
CA LEU A 311 18.25 -13.51 7.17
C LEU A 311 17.16 -13.27 8.21
N ALA A 312 15.93 -13.22 7.71
CA ALA A 312 14.74 -13.08 8.51
C ALA A 312 13.57 -13.75 7.80
N TRP A 313 12.54 -14.16 8.54
CA TRP A 313 11.28 -14.62 7.99
C TRP A 313 10.17 -14.48 9.02
N MET A 314 8.93 -14.40 8.53
CA MET A 314 7.73 -14.36 9.37
C MET A 314 6.62 -15.19 8.74
N VAL A 315 6.03 -16.09 9.51
CA VAL A 315 4.82 -16.81 9.14
C VAL A 315 3.61 -15.98 9.51
N ARG A 316 2.74 -15.75 8.54
CA ARG A 316 1.42 -15.14 8.71
C ARG A 316 0.34 -16.21 8.57
N ARG A 317 -0.56 -16.32 9.54
CA ARG A 317 -1.73 -17.21 9.49
C ARG A 317 -3.02 -16.39 9.37
N LEU A 318 -3.81 -16.73 8.35
CA LEU A 318 -5.07 -16.08 8.04
C LEU A 318 -6.26 -16.82 8.67
N PRO A 319 -7.32 -16.08 9.06
CA PRO A 319 -8.55 -16.68 9.56
C PRO A 319 -9.23 -17.54 8.49
N PRO A 320 -10.13 -18.45 8.87
CA PRO A 320 -10.96 -19.15 7.90
C PRO A 320 -12.00 -18.21 7.27
N GLY A 321 -12.41 -18.50 6.04
CA GLY A 321 -13.45 -17.76 5.30
C GLY A 321 -13.00 -17.38 3.88
N ASP A 322 -13.91 -16.74 3.14
CA ASP A 322 -13.58 -16.10 1.87
C ASP A 322 -12.88 -14.76 2.14
N ILE A 323 -11.62 -14.64 1.74
CA ILE A 323 -10.76 -13.49 2.02
C ILE A 323 -10.54 -12.70 0.72
N VAL A 324 -10.97 -11.44 0.73
CA VAL A 324 -10.86 -10.53 -0.41
C VAL A 324 -9.98 -9.34 -0.01
N PRO A 325 -8.73 -9.25 -0.50
CA PRO A 325 -7.88 -8.08 -0.29
C PRO A 325 -8.57 -6.80 -0.76
N VAL A 326 -8.56 -5.75 0.05
CA VAL A 326 -9.18 -4.46 -0.30
C VAL A 326 -8.53 -3.88 -1.55
N ALA A 327 -7.22 -4.05 -1.71
CA ALA A 327 -6.47 -3.62 -2.89
C ALA A 327 -6.97 -4.26 -4.20
N ALA A 328 -7.66 -5.40 -4.14
CA ALA A 328 -8.18 -6.07 -5.33
C ALA A 328 -9.55 -5.54 -5.76
N LEU A 329 -10.31 -4.84 -4.91
CA LEU A 329 -11.72 -4.50 -5.16
C LEU A 329 -11.94 -3.73 -6.47
N LEU A 330 -11.02 -2.83 -6.82
CA LEU A 330 -11.10 -2.03 -8.04
C LEU A 330 -10.46 -2.72 -9.26
N ALA A 331 -9.89 -3.92 -9.08
CA ALA A 331 -9.20 -4.59 -10.16
C ALA A 331 -10.22 -5.08 -11.19
N PRO A 332 -9.91 -5.00 -12.50
CA PRO A 332 -10.71 -5.62 -13.53
C PRO A 332 -10.87 -7.11 -13.23
N ALA A 333 -12.09 -7.61 -13.33
CA ALA A 333 -12.38 -9.01 -13.11
C ALA A 333 -12.90 -9.67 -14.40
N PRO A 334 -12.77 -11.00 -14.55
CA PRO A 334 -13.36 -11.71 -15.67
C PRO A 334 -14.88 -11.46 -15.73
N GLY A 335 -15.40 -11.07 -16.90
CA GLY A 335 -16.81 -10.76 -17.09
C GLY A 335 -17.05 -9.74 -18.19
N PRO A 336 -18.24 -9.10 -18.20
CA PRO A 336 -18.54 -8.01 -19.11
C PRO A 336 -17.51 -6.87 -19.04
N PRO A 337 -17.34 -6.08 -20.10
CA PRO A 337 -16.47 -4.90 -20.08
C PRO A 337 -16.77 -3.99 -18.88
N GLY A 338 -15.73 -3.66 -18.11
CA GLY A 338 -15.85 -2.83 -16.91
C GLY A 338 -16.20 -3.56 -15.61
N ALA A 339 -16.39 -4.88 -15.63
CA ALA A 339 -16.60 -5.66 -14.40
C ALA A 339 -15.36 -5.60 -13.50
N ARG A 340 -15.57 -5.39 -12.19
CA ARG A 340 -14.53 -5.35 -11.17
C ARG A 340 -14.70 -6.47 -10.16
N VAL A 341 -13.64 -6.74 -9.39
CA VAL A 341 -13.70 -7.68 -8.26
C VAL A 341 -14.79 -7.27 -7.27
N LEU A 342 -14.95 -5.97 -7.01
CA LEU A 342 -16.04 -5.43 -6.19
C LEU A 342 -17.41 -5.95 -6.62
N ASP A 343 -17.70 -5.94 -7.91
CA ASP A 343 -19.00 -6.33 -8.46
C ASP A 343 -19.22 -7.85 -8.30
N GLN A 344 -18.17 -8.66 -8.48
CA GLN A 344 -18.22 -10.12 -8.23
C GLN A 344 -18.41 -10.47 -6.74
N VAL A 345 -17.76 -9.74 -5.85
CA VAL A 345 -17.90 -9.95 -4.39
C VAL A 345 -19.30 -9.53 -3.94
N ALA A 346 -19.81 -8.41 -4.45
CA ALA A 346 -21.16 -7.95 -4.18
C ALA A 346 -22.22 -8.93 -4.69
N ALA A 347 -22.03 -9.51 -5.89
CA ALA A 347 -22.92 -10.55 -6.41
C ALA A 347 -23.00 -11.78 -5.49
N ARG A 348 -21.85 -12.22 -4.96
CA ARG A 348 -21.78 -13.40 -4.07
C ARG A 348 -22.34 -13.15 -2.68
N HIS A 349 -22.09 -11.97 -2.11
CA HIS A 349 -22.31 -11.73 -0.68
C HIS A 349 -23.41 -10.71 -0.37
N ARG A 350 -23.84 -9.90 -1.34
CA ARG A 350 -24.77 -8.77 -1.14
C ARG A 350 -25.80 -8.63 -2.26
N GLY A 351 -26.15 -9.73 -2.94
CA GLY A 351 -27.18 -9.73 -3.99
C GLY A 351 -26.87 -8.80 -5.18
N GLY A 352 -25.61 -8.47 -5.41
CA GLY A 352 -25.16 -7.56 -6.46
C GLY A 352 -25.03 -6.10 -6.05
N ASP A 353 -25.36 -5.73 -4.80
CA ASP A 353 -25.26 -4.34 -4.34
C ASP A 353 -23.83 -3.97 -3.90
N ALA A 354 -23.03 -3.52 -4.87
CA ALA A 354 -21.67 -3.03 -4.65
C ALA A 354 -21.61 -1.79 -3.74
N ARG A 355 -22.65 -0.95 -3.75
CA ARG A 355 -22.71 0.26 -2.93
C ARG A 355 -22.94 -0.11 -1.46
N ALA A 356 -23.82 -1.06 -1.18
CA ALA A 356 -24.05 -1.57 0.18
C ALA A 356 -22.80 -2.25 0.74
N LEU A 357 -22.12 -3.08 -0.05
CA LEU A 357 -20.86 -3.71 0.36
C LEU A 357 -19.81 -2.65 0.74
N LEU A 358 -19.66 -1.62 -0.10
CA LEU A 358 -18.70 -0.54 0.16
C LEU A 358 -19.08 0.30 1.38
N ALA A 359 -20.36 0.59 1.59
CA ALA A 359 -20.84 1.30 2.77
C ALA A 359 -20.56 0.51 4.06
N GLU A 360 -20.77 -0.80 4.04
CA GLU A 360 -20.43 -1.69 5.15
C GLU A 360 -18.92 -1.71 5.41
N TYR A 361 -18.09 -1.82 4.36
CA TYR A 361 -16.62 -1.74 4.48
C TYR A 361 -16.18 -0.43 5.15
N LEU A 362 -16.70 0.71 4.69
CA LEU A 362 -16.35 2.02 5.25
C LEU A 362 -16.78 2.14 6.72
N LYS A 363 -17.94 1.57 7.09
CA LYS A 363 -18.39 1.50 8.48
C LYS A 363 -17.43 0.68 9.34
N LEU A 364 -16.97 -0.47 8.86
CA LEU A 364 -15.98 -1.30 9.57
C LEU A 364 -14.64 -0.57 9.73
N LEU A 365 -14.14 -0.02 8.61
CA LEU A 365 -12.86 0.69 8.56
C LEU A 365 -12.84 1.88 9.52
N PHE A 366 -13.84 2.77 9.44
CA PHE A 366 -13.89 3.95 10.31
C PHE A 366 -14.25 3.60 11.74
N GLY A 367 -15.16 2.65 11.98
CA GLY A 367 -15.50 2.20 13.33
C GLY A 367 -14.26 1.73 14.09
N TRP A 368 -13.42 0.91 13.45
CA TRP A 368 -12.16 0.43 14.01
C TRP A 368 -11.14 1.55 14.23
N ASN A 369 -10.80 2.29 13.18
CA ASN A 369 -9.70 3.25 13.25
C ASN A 369 -10.05 4.48 14.10
N VAL A 370 -11.31 4.93 14.10
CA VAL A 370 -11.74 6.01 15.00
C VAL A 370 -11.72 5.55 16.46
N ARG A 371 -12.11 4.29 16.75
CA ARG A 371 -12.00 3.72 18.10
C ARG A 371 -10.56 3.71 18.59
N LEU A 372 -9.64 3.18 17.79
CA LEU A 372 -8.20 3.18 18.06
C LEU A 372 -7.66 4.58 18.31
N PHE A 373 -7.99 5.53 17.43
CA PHE A 373 -7.52 6.91 17.51
C PHE A 373 -8.04 7.62 18.76
N VAL A 374 -9.35 7.55 19.00
CA VAL A 374 -10.03 8.36 20.02
C VAL A 374 -9.80 7.81 21.42
N ARG A 375 -9.99 6.50 21.62
CA ARG A 375 -9.91 5.88 22.96
C ARG A 375 -8.50 5.46 23.34
N TYR A 376 -7.70 4.99 22.38
CA TYR A 376 -6.42 4.35 22.67
C TYR A 376 -5.21 5.17 22.22
N GLY A 377 -5.41 6.23 21.43
CA GLY A 377 -4.31 7.03 20.89
C GLY A 377 -3.44 6.25 19.92
N ILE A 378 -4.04 5.38 19.12
CA ILE A 378 -3.38 4.51 18.13
C ILE A 378 -3.81 4.92 16.72
N ALA A 379 -2.87 5.06 15.80
CA ALA A 379 -3.13 5.21 14.36
C ALA A 379 -2.38 4.11 13.59
N LEU A 380 -3.07 3.36 12.74
CA LEU A 380 -2.49 2.27 11.97
C LEU A 380 -1.98 2.73 10.61
N GLU A 381 -0.84 2.20 10.18
CA GLU A 381 -0.38 2.31 8.79
C GLU A 381 -0.95 1.18 7.92
N ALA A 382 -2.23 0.84 8.12
CA ALA A 382 -2.93 -0.20 7.36
C ALA A 382 -3.60 0.37 6.09
N HIS A 383 -2.84 0.42 4.99
CA HIS A 383 -3.39 0.78 3.66
C HIS A 383 -4.10 -0.43 2.99
N GLN A 384 -4.64 -0.25 1.79
CA GLN A 384 -5.48 -1.26 1.10
C GLN A 384 -4.85 -2.66 1.00
N GLN A 385 -3.53 -2.75 0.85
CA GLN A 385 -2.81 -4.02 0.81
C GLN A 385 -2.81 -4.73 2.16
N ASN A 386 -2.88 -4.00 3.27
CA ASN A 386 -2.84 -4.52 4.64
C ASN A 386 -4.25 -4.80 5.20
N LEU A 387 -5.28 -4.65 4.35
CA LEU A 387 -6.67 -4.85 4.70
C LEU A 387 -7.31 -5.88 3.78
N ALA A 388 -8.18 -6.73 4.34
CA ALA A 388 -9.02 -7.64 3.58
C ALA A 388 -10.42 -7.74 4.19
N LEU A 389 -11.41 -8.04 3.35
CA LEU A 389 -12.75 -8.40 3.78
C LEU A 389 -12.78 -9.92 4.02
N VAL A 390 -13.34 -10.34 5.15
CA VAL A 390 -13.50 -11.75 5.47
C VAL A 390 -14.99 -12.06 5.60
N PHE A 391 -15.46 -12.94 4.73
CA PHE A 391 -16.82 -13.48 4.78
C PHE A 391 -16.73 -14.87 5.42
N GLY A 392 -17.27 -15.00 6.63
CA GLY A 392 -17.26 -16.25 7.39
C GLY A 392 -18.32 -17.25 6.90
N PRO A 393 -18.29 -18.50 7.39
CA PRO A 393 -19.41 -19.43 7.24
C PRO A 393 -20.67 -18.91 7.98
N ASP A 394 -21.84 -19.47 7.65
CA ASP A 394 -23.14 -19.05 8.20
C ASP A 394 -23.12 -18.87 9.74
N GLY A 395 -23.64 -17.73 10.23
CA GLY A 395 -23.75 -17.39 11.65
C GLY A 395 -22.70 -16.42 12.23
N ALA A 396 -21.67 -16.02 11.48
CA ALA A 396 -20.77 -14.91 11.83
C ALA A 396 -21.33 -13.54 11.38
N PRO A 397 -20.79 -12.38 11.84
CA PRO A 397 -21.06 -11.10 11.18
C PRO A 397 -20.83 -11.24 9.68
N ALA A 398 -21.78 -10.74 8.89
CA ALA A 398 -21.82 -10.99 7.45
C ALA A 398 -20.56 -10.50 6.70
N MET A 399 -19.77 -9.60 7.29
CA MET A 399 -18.44 -9.21 6.83
C MET A 399 -17.59 -8.74 8.01
N ARG A 400 -16.31 -9.11 8.02
CA ARG A 400 -15.31 -8.65 9.00
C ARG A 400 -14.13 -7.99 8.29
N LEU A 401 -13.47 -7.05 8.97
CA LEU A 401 -12.25 -6.41 8.48
C LEU A 401 -11.03 -7.14 9.03
N LEU A 402 -10.22 -7.74 8.16
CA LEU A 402 -8.92 -8.31 8.52
C LEU A 402 -7.82 -7.26 8.36
N VAL A 403 -7.03 -7.07 9.42
CA VAL A 403 -5.81 -6.27 9.43
C VAL A 403 -4.60 -7.21 9.47
N LYS A 404 -3.56 -6.91 8.68
CA LYS A 404 -2.32 -7.67 8.60
C LYS A 404 -1.12 -6.73 8.37
N ASP A 405 0.10 -7.26 8.44
CA ASP A 405 1.35 -6.48 8.47
C ASP A 405 1.34 -5.53 9.68
N ASN A 406 1.48 -6.12 10.87
CA ASN A 406 1.31 -5.44 12.16
C ASN A 406 2.49 -4.51 12.54
N ASP A 407 3.51 -4.39 11.66
CA ASP A 407 4.75 -3.63 11.88
C ASP A 407 4.62 -2.11 11.65
N GLY A 408 3.45 -1.64 11.21
CA GLY A 408 3.17 -0.22 10.91
C GLY A 408 2.08 0.39 11.78
N LEU A 409 2.47 1.10 12.85
CA LEU A 409 1.55 1.91 13.66
C LEU A 409 2.26 3.08 14.37
N LEU A 410 1.46 4.03 14.86
CA LEU A 410 1.92 5.13 15.69
C LEU A 410 1.03 5.20 16.94
N ILE A 411 1.65 5.28 18.12
CA ILE A 411 0.93 5.29 19.41
C ILE A 411 1.32 6.44 20.30
N SER A 412 0.36 6.86 21.11
CA SER A 412 0.58 7.79 22.22
C SER A 412 0.66 7.04 23.54
N PRO A 413 1.86 6.89 24.15
CA PRO A 413 2.02 6.18 25.43
C PRO A 413 1.10 6.69 26.54
N GLY A 414 1.01 8.02 26.70
CA GLY A 414 0.17 8.63 27.74
C GLY A 414 -1.31 8.32 27.55
N ARG A 415 -1.81 8.33 26.30
CA ARG A 415 -3.20 7.97 26.01
C ARG A 415 -3.46 6.48 26.20
N LEU A 416 -2.50 5.65 25.81
CA LEU A 416 -2.62 4.21 25.95
C LEU A 416 -2.69 3.79 27.43
N LEU A 417 -1.83 4.38 28.27
CA LEU A 417 -1.88 4.23 29.73
C LEU A 417 -3.18 4.77 30.32
N GLY A 418 -3.64 5.94 29.86
CA GLY A 418 -4.93 6.50 30.26
C GLY A 418 -6.13 5.62 29.89
N ALA A 419 -6.01 4.84 28.82
CA ALA A 419 -6.97 3.81 28.43
C ALA A 419 -6.79 2.49 29.22
N GLY A 420 -5.86 2.44 30.17
CA GLY A 420 -5.56 1.26 30.99
C GLY A 420 -4.86 0.13 30.24
N LEU A 421 -4.20 0.40 29.11
CA LEU A 421 -3.39 -0.58 28.39
C LEU A 421 -1.90 -0.31 28.65
N PRO A 422 -1.09 -1.36 28.81
CA PRO A 422 0.35 -1.20 28.96
C PRO A 422 0.97 -0.74 27.63
N VAL A 423 2.03 0.07 27.73
CA VAL A 423 2.80 0.53 26.56
C VAL A 423 3.73 -0.60 26.10
N PRO A 424 3.66 -1.03 24.82
CA PRO A 424 4.58 -2.02 24.30
C PRO A 424 6.04 -1.53 24.36
N ALA A 425 6.97 -2.44 24.61
CA ALA A 425 8.40 -2.15 24.65
C ALA A 425 9.00 -2.16 23.23
N PHE A 426 8.51 -1.29 22.34
CA PHE A 426 9.02 -1.21 20.98
C PHE A 426 10.48 -0.75 20.96
N THR A 427 11.28 -1.41 20.13
CA THR A 427 12.67 -1.02 19.85
C THR A 427 12.70 0.20 18.95
N ASP A 428 11.81 0.28 17.95
CA ASP A 428 11.70 1.46 17.10
C ASP A 428 10.96 2.60 17.80
N ARG A 429 11.74 3.56 18.32
CA ARG A 429 11.23 4.77 18.98
C ARG A 429 10.31 5.60 18.10
N ARG A 430 10.36 5.45 16.77
CA ARG A 430 9.53 6.17 15.80
C ARG A 430 8.07 5.67 15.78
N LEU A 431 7.77 4.57 16.48
CA LEU A 431 6.40 4.09 16.68
C LEU A 431 5.67 4.84 17.81
N PHE A 432 6.36 5.72 18.55
CA PHE A 432 5.75 6.54 19.60
C PHE A 432 5.60 8.01 19.17
N THR A 433 4.54 8.66 19.65
CA THR A 433 4.36 10.11 19.56
C THR A 433 3.62 10.65 20.78
N ALA A 434 3.99 11.84 21.25
CA ALA A 434 3.17 12.61 22.19
C ALA A 434 2.22 13.57 21.46
N ASP A 435 2.45 13.84 20.18
CA ASP A 435 1.69 14.79 19.38
C ASP A 435 0.43 14.13 18.78
N PRO A 436 -0.78 14.57 19.17
CA PRO A 436 -2.01 14.05 18.60
C PRO A 436 -2.22 14.49 17.13
N HIS A 437 -1.52 15.51 16.65
CA HIS A 437 -1.56 15.90 15.24
C HIS A 437 -0.79 14.92 14.35
N ALA A 438 0.36 14.41 14.78
CA ALA A 438 1.06 13.33 14.09
C ALA A 438 0.20 12.06 13.97
N LEU A 439 -0.58 11.69 15.00
CA LEU A 439 -1.56 10.60 14.88
C LEU A 439 -2.61 10.94 13.81
N ALA A 440 -3.09 12.19 13.78
CA ALA A 440 -4.10 12.62 12.81
C ALA A 440 -3.55 12.60 11.39
N ASP A 441 -2.26 12.91 11.19
CA ASP A 441 -1.59 12.84 9.89
C ASP A 441 -1.56 11.39 9.37
N VAL A 442 -1.21 10.42 10.23
CA VAL A 442 -1.28 8.99 9.88
C VAL A 442 -2.71 8.60 9.51
N PHE A 443 -3.71 8.97 10.33
CA PHE A 443 -5.11 8.65 10.05
C PHE A 443 -5.56 9.25 8.71
N VAL A 444 -5.29 10.53 8.47
CA VAL A 444 -5.71 11.22 7.24
C VAL A 444 -5.04 10.58 6.03
N THR A 445 -3.72 10.40 6.06
CA THR A 445 -2.95 9.94 4.91
C THR A 445 -3.07 8.45 4.63
N ILE A 446 -3.36 7.61 5.63
CA ILE A 446 -3.49 6.17 5.46
C ILE A 446 -4.95 5.74 5.47
N THR A 447 -5.65 5.91 6.60
CA THR A 447 -7.03 5.44 6.75
C THR A 447 -7.99 6.18 5.81
N LEU A 448 -7.97 7.51 5.83
CA LEU A 448 -8.91 8.30 5.04
C LEU A 448 -8.52 8.33 3.56
N HIS A 449 -7.27 8.64 3.23
CA HIS A 449 -6.81 8.77 1.84
C HIS A 449 -6.69 7.42 1.14
N LEU A 450 -5.86 6.53 1.65
CA LEU A 450 -5.51 5.30 0.95
C LEU A 450 -6.53 4.18 1.19
N ALA A 451 -6.97 3.94 2.41
CA ALA A 451 -7.88 2.82 2.70
C ALA A 451 -9.35 3.13 2.36
N ALA A 452 -9.84 4.35 2.64
CA ALA A 452 -11.23 4.72 2.39
C ALA A 452 -11.45 5.37 1.02
N ALA A 453 -10.91 6.57 0.82
CA ALA A 453 -11.30 7.43 -0.29
C ALA A 453 -10.81 6.90 -1.65
N ALA A 454 -9.58 6.40 -1.74
CA ALA A 454 -9.09 5.82 -2.99
C ALA A 454 -9.98 4.66 -3.47
N VAL A 455 -10.48 3.82 -2.56
CA VAL A 455 -11.40 2.72 -2.87
C VAL A 455 -12.77 3.26 -3.27
N ALA A 456 -13.36 4.13 -2.44
CA ALA A 456 -14.73 4.60 -2.65
C ALA A 456 -14.88 5.50 -3.88
N PHE A 457 -13.95 6.42 -4.12
CA PHE A 457 -13.95 7.26 -5.31
C PHE A 457 -13.65 6.45 -6.57
N GLY A 458 -12.71 5.50 -6.51
CA GLY A 458 -12.44 4.58 -7.61
C GLY A 458 -13.63 3.67 -7.94
N ALA A 459 -14.48 3.38 -6.95
CA ALA A 459 -15.73 2.66 -7.15
C ALA A 459 -16.86 3.54 -7.74
N GLY A 460 -16.73 4.87 -7.72
CA GLY A 460 -17.80 5.81 -8.11
C GLY A 460 -18.76 6.20 -6.98
N HIS A 461 -18.39 5.91 -5.72
CA HIS A 461 -19.21 6.11 -4.52
C HIS A 461 -18.47 6.90 -3.43
N GLY A 462 -17.69 7.91 -3.84
CA GLY A 462 -16.96 8.79 -2.92
C GLY A 462 -17.87 9.56 -1.94
N ASP A 463 -19.16 9.70 -2.28
CA ASP A 463 -20.19 10.31 -1.44
C ASP A 463 -20.44 9.55 -0.13
N LEU A 464 -20.06 8.26 -0.05
CA LEU A 464 -20.19 7.46 1.17
C LEU A 464 -19.16 7.79 2.26
N VAL A 465 -18.02 8.41 1.89
CA VAL A 465 -16.87 8.54 2.80
C VAL A 465 -17.16 9.49 3.95
N ALA A 466 -17.69 10.68 3.67
CA ALA A 466 -17.94 11.69 4.70
C ALA A 466 -19.02 11.24 5.71
N PRO A 467 -20.19 10.71 5.29
CA PRO A 467 -21.19 10.18 6.23
C PRO A 467 -20.67 9.02 7.08
N ALA A 468 -19.88 8.10 6.51
CA ALA A 468 -19.35 6.96 7.26
C ALA A 468 -18.36 7.42 8.36
N LEU A 469 -17.46 8.36 8.04
CA LEU A 469 -16.54 8.94 9.03
C LEU A 469 -17.29 9.76 10.10
N ALA A 470 -18.26 10.58 9.69
CA ALA A 470 -19.08 11.35 10.61
C ALA A 470 -19.86 10.45 11.57
N GLY A 471 -20.44 9.36 11.06
CA GLY A 471 -21.14 8.36 11.87
C GLY A 471 -20.23 7.68 12.89
N ALA A 472 -19.01 7.31 12.49
CA ALA A 472 -18.03 6.74 13.42
C ALA A 472 -17.59 7.73 14.52
N LEU A 473 -17.52 9.03 14.20
CA LEU A 473 -17.17 10.09 15.17
C LEU A 473 -18.33 10.49 16.08
N ALA A 474 -19.58 10.34 15.63
CA ALA A 474 -20.76 10.78 16.37
C ALA A 474 -20.87 10.12 17.75
N GLY A 475 -20.50 8.83 17.86
CA GLY A 475 -20.52 8.08 19.12
C GLY A 475 -19.57 8.59 20.21
N TYR A 476 -18.70 9.56 19.92
CA TYR A 476 -17.75 10.12 20.88
C TYR A 476 -18.06 11.57 21.29
N GLY A 477 -19.13 12.18 20.76
CA GLY A 477 -19.56 13.53 21.12
C GLY A 477 -18.42 14.56 21.04
N ASP A 478 -18.16 15.20 22.19
CA ASP A 478 -17.14 16.25 22.36
C ASP A 478 -15.79 15.74 22.87
N HIS A 479 -15.53 14.42 22.83
CA HIS A 479 -14.24 13.89 23.21
C HIS A 479 -13.10 14.63 22.47
N PRO A 480 -12.05 15.12 23.15
CA PRO A 480 -11.05 16.00 22.53
C PRO A 480 -10.40 15.43 21.27
N MET A 481 -10.10 14.12 21.26
CA MET A 481 -9.56 13.46 20.06
C MET A 481 -10.58 13.33 18.92
N ALA A 482 -11.86 13.15 19.23
CA ALA A 482 -12.89 13.08 18.19
C ALA A 482 -13.10 14.46 17.56
N ARG A 483 -13.11 15.53 18.38
CA ARG A 483 -13.10 16.92 17.91
C ARG A 483 -11.88 17.23 17.04
N LEU A 484 -10.69 16.84 17.50
CA LEU A 484 -9.46 17.00 16.72
C LEU A 484 -9.56 16.28 15.37
N LEU A 485 -9.99 15.02 15.37
CA LEU A 485 -10.06 14.24 14.14
C LEU A 485 -11.09 14.82 13.17
N ARG A 486 -12.24 15.28 13.67
CA ARG A 486 -13.26 15.99 12.88
C ARG A 486 -12.69 17.27 12.24
N ALA A 487 -12.00 18.09 13.04
CA ALA A 487 -11.34 19.31 12.58
C ALA A 487 -10.27 19.05 11.51
N ARG A 488 -9.53 17.94 11.64
CA ARG A 488 -8.46 17.53 10.71
C ARG A 488 -8.96 16.76 9.48
N THR A 489 -10.24 16.39 9.43
CA THR A 489 -10.84 15.63 8.33
C THR A 489 -12.03 16.36 7.70
N LEU A 490 -13.22 16.24 8.30
CA LEU A 490 -14.48 16.74 7.74
C LEU A 490 -14.52 18.27 7.62
N GLU A 491 -13.94 18.98 8.58
CA GLU A 491 -14.03 20.45 8.67
C GLU A 491 -12.81 21.15 8.07
N ALA A 492 -11.71 20.43 7.87
CA ALA A 492 -10.43 21.01 7.42
C ALA A 492 -10.60 21.79 6.11
N ALA A 493 -9.90 22.92 5.96
CA ALA A 493 -9.87 23.63 4.67
C ALA A 493 -9.20 22.78 3.58
N ARG A 494 -8.12 22.10 3.96
CA ARG A 494 -7.32 21.21 3.12
C ARG A 494 -6.93 19.97 3.91
N LEU A 495 -6.76 18.85 3.23
CA LEU A 495 -6.32 17.60 3.86
C LEU A 495 -4.81 17.44 3.71
N VAL A 496 -4.16 16.97 4.77
CA VAL A 496 -2.71 16.71 4.75
C VAL A 496 -2.39 15.53 3.84
N GLY A 497 -1.35 15.68 3.03
CA GLY A 497 -0.80 14.65 2.16
C GLY A 497 0.52 14.09 2.66
N LYS A 498 0.95 13.00 2.03
CA LYS A 498 2.25 12.35 2.25
C LYS A 498 3.09 12.48 0.98
N SER A 499 4.30 13.04 1.09
CA SER A 499 5.19 13.21 -0.07
C SER A 499 6.03 11.97 -0.29
N MET A 500 5.44 10.98 -0.96
CA MET A 500 6.04 9.66 -1.10
C MET A 500 7.20 9.63 -2.10
N VAL A 501 7.08 10.33 -3.24
CA VAL A 501 8.14 10.34 -4.27
C VAL A 501 9.34 11.14 -3.76
N THR A 502 9.06 12.30 -3.17
CA THR A 502 10.07 13.22 -2.64
C THR A 502 10.86 12.55 -1.53
N ALA A 503 10.19 12.02 -0.50
CA ALA A 503 10.88 11.36 0.62
C ALA A 503 11.46 9.99 0.24
N GLY A 504 10.76 9.23 -0.61
CA GLY A 504 11.12 7.86 -0.96
C GLY A 504 12.31 7.74 -1.91
N THR A 505 12.52 8.73 -2.79
CA THR A 505 13.58 8.68 -3.80
C THR A 505 14.31 10.02 -4.00
N LEU A 506 13.60 11.15 -4.16
CA LEU A 506 14.20 12.39 -4.70
C LEU A 506 15.07 13.15 -3.69
N ALA A 507 14.49 13.61 -2.58
CA ALA A 507 15.12 14.56 -1.67
C ALA A 507 16.33 13.94 -0.97
N ASP A 508 17.39 14.71 -0.73
CA ASP A 508 18.54 14.26 0.06
C ASP A 508 18.14 13.73 1.45
N ARG A 509 18.84 12.68 1.91
CA ARG A 509 18.49 11.99 3.18
C ARG A 509 18.65 12.89 4.40
N SER A 510 19.52 13.90 4.36
CA SER A 510 19.70 14.84 5.48
C SER A 510 18.58 15.87 5.59
N LEU A 511 17.74 16.01 4.55
CA LEU A 511 16.66 17.00 4.46
C LEU A 511 15.28 16.43 4.77
N ILE A 512 15.18 15.12 5.03
CA ILE A 512 13.92 14.41 5.25
C ILE A 512 13.79 13.93 6.69
N ALA A 513 12.55 13.68 7.12
CA ALA A 513 12.26 13.11 8.43
C ALA A 513 13.00 11.77 8.62
N ALA A 514 13.31 11.43 9.88
CA ALA A 514 14.02 10.19 10.24
C ALA A 514 13.30 8.91 9.78
N ASP A 515 12.02 9.00 9.44
CA ASP A 515 11.28 7.98 8.70
C ASP A 515 10.78 8.55 7.36
N VAL A 516 11.29 8.00 6.26
CA VAL A 516 10.85 8.32 4.89
C VAL A 516 9.33 8.12 4.70
N ASN A 517 8.73 7.20 5.47
CA ASN A 517 7.30 6.93 5.41
C ASN A 517 6.45 7.93 6.20
N LYS A 518 7.04 8.82 6.99
CA LYS A 518 6.32 9.79 7.84
C LYS A 518 6.62 11.24 7.45
N HIS A 519 6.92 11.47 6.17
CA HIS A 519 7.10 12.82 5.65
C HIS A 519 5.75 13.40 5.21
N TYR A 520 5.11 14.09 6.16
CA TYR A 520 3.86 14.84 5.99
C TYR A 520 4.18 16.32 5.80
N GLY A 521 3.42 17.02 4.96
CA GLY A 521 3.66 18.46 4.75
C GLY A 521 3.03 19.05 3.48
N THR A 522 2.65 18.19 2.53
CA THR A 522 1.83 18.61 1.40
C THR A 522 0.37 18.70 1.82
N SER A 523 -0.45 19.45 1.07
CA SER A 523 -1.89 19.49 1.32
C SER A 523 -2.68 19.47 0.02
N GLY A 524 -3.77 18.72 0.03
CA GLY A 524 -4.69 18.59 -1.10
C GLY A 524 -6.07 19.18 -0.79
N PRO A 525 -6.95 19.26 -1.80
CA PRO A 525 -8.34 19.67 -1.61
C PRO A 525 -9.04 18.76 -0.60
N ASN A 526 -9.88 19.34 0.25
CA ASN A 526 -10.78 18.55 1.09
C ASN A 526 -11.98 18.06 0.27
N TYR A 527 -11.85 16.85 -0.26
CA TYR A 527 -12.89 16.19 -1.06
C TYR A 527 -14.12 15.75 -0.24
N LEU A 528 -14.09 15.87 1.09
CA LEU A 528 -15.25 15.60 1.96
C LEU A 528 -16.19 16.82 2.09
N ARG A 529 -15.71 18.03 1.75
CA ARG A 529 -16.48 19.28 1.86
C ARG A 529 -17.27 19.64 0.60
N ARG A 530 -16.98 19.00 -0.53
CA ARG A 530 -17.71 19.24 -1.78
C ARG A 530 -18.94 18.34 -1.82
N PRO A 531 -20.17 18.86 -1.93
CA PRO A 531 -21.30 18.01 -2.27
C PRO A 531 -21.02 17.36 -3.64
N PRO A 532 -21.45 16.10 -3.88
CA PRO A 532 -21.50 15.60 -5.24
C PRO A 532 -22.34 16.59 -6.05
N ALA A 533 -21.83 17.05 -7.19
CA ALA A 533 -22.55 17.97 -8.05
C ALA A 533 -23.92 17.34 -8.38
N GLY A 534 -24.95 17.82 -7.69
CA GLY A 534 -26.32 17.37 -7.85
C GLY A 534 -26.81 17.74 -9.24
N ARG A 535 -27.50 16.79 -9.86
CA ARG A 535 -28.38 16.95 -11.01
C ARG A 535 -29.07 18.32 -10.97
N THR A 536 -28.76 19.19 -11.92
CA THR A 536 -29.71 20.24 -12.30
C THR A 536 -30.81 19.55 -13.11
N GLY A 537 -31.92 19.24 -12.44
CA GLY A 537 -33.22 19.06 -13.10
C GLY A 537 -33.70 20.39 -13.70
N PRO A 538 -34.84 20.40 -14.40
CA PRO A 538 -36.11 19.87 -13.90
C PRO A 538 -36.26 18.35 -13.97
#